data_AF-A0A3B9WC15-F1
#
_entry.id   AF-A0A3B9WC15-F1
#
_cell.length_a   1.000
_cell.length_b   1.000
_cell.length_c   1.000
_cell.angle_alpha   90.00
_cell.angle_beta   90.00
_cell.angle_gamma   90.00
#
_symmetry.space_group_name_H-M   'P 1'
#
loop_
_entity.id
_entity.type
_entity.pdbx_description
1 polymer ?
#
loop_
_entity_poly.entity_id
_entity_poly.type
_entity_poly.pdbx_seq_one_letter_code
_entity_poly.pdbx_strand_id
1 'polypeptide(L)' 'MVGMDPEFRLDTQLCFALYTASRKVTSAYREPLKAIGLTYPQYLVMLVLWEQDHRSVRQLGETLALDSGTLSP' A
#
# COMPACT_ATOMS: atom_id res chain seq x y z
N MET A 1 -24.40 30.52 -5.12
CA MET A 1 -23.84 29.16 -5.22
C MET A 1 -22.54 29.26 -5.98
N VAL A 2 -21.40 29.12 -5.32
CA VAL A 2 -20.11 29.00 -6.02
C VAL A 2 -20.16 27.64 -6.73
N GLY A 3 -20.18 27.64 -8.06
CA GLY A 3 -20.07 26.41 -8.83
C GLY A 3 -18.70 25.79 -8.58
N MET A 4 -18.65 24.48 -8.34
CA MET A 4 -17.38 23.76 -8.20
C MET A 4 -16.59 23.96 -9.50
N ASP A 5 -15.40 24.57 -9.42
CA ASP A 5 -14.55 24.70 -10.59
C ASP A 5 -14.27 23.30 -11.17
N PRO A 6 -14.33 23.12 -12.50
CA PRO A 6 -14.14 21.81 -13.14
C PRO A 6 -12.78 21.18 -12.80
N GLU A 7 -11.81 21.99 -12.40
CA GLU A 7 -10.50 21.57 -11.90
C GLU A 7 -10.55 20.80 -10.59
N PHE A 8 -11.61 20.94 -9.77
CA PHE A 8 -11.79 20.20 -8.50
C PHE A 8 -12.72 18.99 -8.63
N ARG A 9 -13.06 18.58 -9.85
CA ARG A 9 -13.82 17.35 -10.04
C ARG A 9 -12.98 16.13 -9.66
N LEU A 10 -13.63 15.14 -9.07
CA LEU A 10 -12.95 13.95 -8.54
C LEU A 10 -12.24 13.13 -9.64
N ASP A 11 -12.86 13.04 -10.81
CA ASP A 11 -12.35 12.32 -11.98
C ASP A 11 -11.16 13.00 -12.66
N THR A 12 -10.91 14.29 -12.37
CA THR A 12 -9.74 15.02 -12.85
C THR A 12 -8.57 15.00 -11.86
N GLN A 13 -8.77 14.45 -10.65
CA GLN A 13 -7.72 14.41 -9.63
C GLN A 13 -6.82 13.19 -9.76
N LEU A 14 -5.52 13.41 -9.97
CA LEU A 14 -4.50 12.36 -9.92
C LEU A 14 -4.49 11.64 -8.56
N CYS A 15 -4.68 12.36 -7.46
CA CYS A 15 -4.71 11.76 -6.11
C CYS A 15 -5.85 10.74 -5.97
N PHE A 16 -7.01 11.01 -6.57
CA PHE A 16 -8.14 10.09 -6.55
C PHE A 16 -7.91 8.87 -7.43
N ALA A 17 -7.28 9.06 -8.60
CA ALA A 17 -6.87 7.96 -9.47
C ALA A 17 -5.89 7.02 -8.74
N LEU A 18 -4.86 7.57 -8.08
CA LEU A 18 -3.88 6.80 -7.31
C LEU A 18 -4.51 6.11 -6.10
N TYR A 19 -5.37 6.80 -5.35
CA TYR A 19 -6.11 6.23 -4.22
C TYR A 19 -6.95 5.01 -4.67
N THR A 20 -7.71 5.18 -5.74
CA THR A 20 -8.57 4.11 -6.28
C THR A 20 -7.75 2.95 -6.83
N ALA A 21 -6.63 3.23 -7.52
CA ALA A 21 -5.71 2.22 -8.01
C ALA A 21 -5.10 1.40 -6.87
N SER A 22 -4.56 2.07 -5.85
CA SER A 22 -3.99 1.42 -4.66
C SER A 22 -5.00 0.51 -3.96
N ARG A 23 -6.24 0.97 -3.79
CA ARG A 23 -7.33 0.18 -3.20
C ARG A 23 -7.67 -1.06 -4.05
N LYS A 24 -7.74 -0.91 -5.37
CA LYS A 24 -8.02 -2.01 -6.30
C LYS A 24 -6.91 -3.06 -6.27
N VAL A 25 -5.65 -2.63 -6.30
CA VAL A 25 -4.49 -3.53 -6.18
C VAL A 25 -4.56 -4.30 -4.87
N THR A 26 -4.68 -3.60 -3.73
CA THR A 26 -4.78 -4.24 -2.41
C THR A 26 -5.92 -5.27 -2.35
N SER A 27 -7.08 -4.95 -2.94
CA SER A 27 -8.23 -5.87 -2.98
C SER A 27 -7.97 -7.10 -3.85
N ALA A 28 -7.26 -6.96 -4.97
CA ALA A 28 -6.97 -8.07 -5.87
C ALA A 28 -6.09 -9.15 -5.21
N TYR A 29 -5.20 -8.75 -4.30
CA TYR A 29 -4.33 -9.66 -3.55
C TYR A 29 -5.00 -10.32 -2.34
N ARG A 30 -6.20 -9.86 -1.92
CA ARG A 30 -6.83 -10.32 -0.67
C ARG A 30 -7.10 -11.82 -0.64
N GLU A 31 -7.81 -12.36 -1.64
CA GLU A 31 -8.17 -13.78 -1.66
C GLU A 31 -6.96 -14.70 -1.89
N PRO A 32 -6.02 -14.41 -2.82
CA PRO A 32 -4.81 -15.21 -2.98
C PRO A 32 -3.95 -15.26 -1.71
N LEU A 33 -3.74 -14.12 -1.04
CA LEU A 33 -2.92 -14.07 0.16
C LEU A 33 -3.60 -14.74 1.35
N LYS A 34 -4.93 -14.68 1.45
CA LYS A 34 -5.70 -15.39 2.47
C LYS A 34 -5.48 -16.90 2.41
N ALA A 35 -5.34 -17.47 1.21
CA ALA A 35 -5.08 -18.90 1.03
C ALA A 35 -3.75 -19.37 1.66
N ILE A 36 -2.78 -18.46 1.80
CA ILE A 36 -1.46 -18.73 2.40
C ILE A 36 -1.27 -18.02 3.75
N GLY A 37 -2.34 -17.47 4.34
CA GLY A 37 -2.30 -16.84 5.66
C GLY A 37 -1.59 -15.49 5.72
N LEU A 38 -1.48 -14.77 4.60
CA LEU A 38 -0.82 -13.46 4.54
C LEU A 38 -1.81 -12.31 4.35
N THR A 39 -1.41 -11.14 4.85
CA THR A 39 -2.00 -9.84 4.50
C THR A 39 -1.16 -9.14 3.42
N TYR A 40 -1.72 -8.14 2.75
CA TYR A 40 -0.98 -7.37 1.73
C TYR A 40 0.30 -6.72 2.29
N PRO A 41 0.31 -6.07 3.47
CA PRO A 41 1.55 -5.55 4.06
C PRO A 41 2.58 -6.65 4.37
N GLN A 42 2.15 -7.80 4.90
CA GLN A 42 3.06 -8.93 5.15
C GLN A 42 3.65 -9.47 3.84
N TYR A 43 2.86 -9.53 2.76
CA TYR A 43 3.36 -9.88 1.44
C TYR A 43 4.45 -8.91 0.94
N LEU A 44 4.28 -7.61 1.13
CA LEU A 44 5.33 -6.63 0.79
C LEU A 44 6.61 -6.83 1.61
N VAL A 45 6.48 -7.18 2.90
CA VAL A 45 7.64 -7.56 3.73
C VAL A 45 8.33 -8.80 3.15
N MET A 46 7.57 -9.82 2.73
CA MET A 46 8.14 -11.02 2.10
C MET A 46 8.86 -10.71 0.79
N LEU A 47 8.33 -9.81 -0.05
CA LEU A 47 9.01 -9.38 -1.28
C LEU A 47 10.39 -8.76 -0.98
N VAL A 48 10.48 -7.89 0.03
CA VAL A 48 11.76 -7.27 0.43
C VAL A 48 12.73 -8.31 0.98
N LEU A 49 12.24 -9.23 1.81
CA LEU A 49 13.09 -10.29 2.39
C LEU A 49 13.55 -11.33 1.36
N TRP A 50 12.75 -11.60 0.32
CA TRP A 50 13.17 -12.47 -0.78
C TRP A 50 14.21 -11.82 -1.70
N GLU A 51 14.17 -10.51 -1.86
CA GLU A 51 15.20 -9.77 -2.60
C GLU A 51 16.51 -9.70 -1.81
N GLN A 52 16.42 -9.42 -0.50
CA GLN A 52 17.58 -9.40 0.38
C GLN A 52 17.18 -9.80 1.81
N ASP A 53 17.73 -10.92 2.27
CA ASP A 53 17.51 -11.41 3.63
C ASP A 53 18.29 -10.57 4.67
N HIS A 54 18.09 -10.84 5.96
CA HIS A 54 18.76 -10.20 7.10
C HIS A 54 18.54 -8.68 7.21
N ARG A 55 17.35 -8.20 6.85
CA ARG A 55 16.94 -6.81 7.01
C ARG A 55 16.36 -6.59 8.40
N SER A 56 16.78 -5.52 9.07
CA SER A 56 16.17 -5.08 10.32
C SER A 56 14.75 -4.53 10.07
N VAL A 57 13.90 -4.57 11.11
CA VAL A 57 12.55 -3.98 11.07
C VAL A 57 12.56 -2.51 10.63
N ARG A 58 13.57 -1.76 11.08
CA ARG A 58 13.78 -0.37 10.66
C ARG A 58 14.01 -0.25 9.15
N GLN A 59 14.90 -1.07 8.60
CA GLN A 59 15.18 -1.08 7.16
C GLN A 59 13.96 -1.51 6.34
N LEU A 60 13.15 -2.44 6.86
CA LEU A 60 11.88 -2.83 6.23
C LEU A 60 10.90 -1.66 6.20
N GLY A 61 10.74 -0.95 7.33
CA GLY A 61 9.91 0.25 7.41
C GLY A 61 10.35 1.36 6.45
N GLU A 62 11.66 1.65 6.40
CA GLU A 62 12.24 2.62 5.47
C GLU A 62 12.02 2.23 4.00
N THR A 63 12.18 0.94 3.66
CA THR A 63 12.01 0.45 2.27
C THR A 63 10.56 0.50 1.81
N LEU A 64 9.63 0.14 2.69
CA LEU A 64 8.21 0.05 2.38
C LEU A 64 7.45 1.35 2.63
N ALA A 65 8.13 2.41 3.09
CA ALA A 65 7.53 3.64 3.58
C ALA A 65 6.40 3.37 4.60
N LEU A 66 6.57 2.33 5.44
CA LEU A 66 5.66 2.02 6.52
C LEU A 66 6.09 2.81 7.75
N ASP A 67 5.14 3.49 8.39
CA ASP A 67 5.41 4.10 9.69
C ASP A 67 5.84 3.01 10.68
N SER A 68 6.91 3.30 11.42
CA SER A 68 7.49 2.37 12.42
C SER A 68 6.45 1.86 13.44
N GLY A 69 5.37 2.62 13.70
CA GLY A 69 4.26 2.21 14.55
C GLY A 69 3.44 1.02 14.03
N THR A 70 3.52 0.71 12.73
CA THR A 70 2.84 -0.42 12.07
C THR A 70 3.66 -1.72 12.10
N LEU A 71 4.97 -1.61 12.38
CA LEU A 71 5.91 -2.73 12.47
C LEU A 71 6.36 -2.86 13.93
N SER A 72 5.42 -3.12 14.83
CA SER A 72 5.75 -3.50 16.21
C SER A 72 6.28 -4.95 16.24
N PRO A 73 7.21 -5.29 17.15
CA PRO A 73 7.81 -6.64 17.23
C PRO A 73 6.81 -7.77 17.50
#